data_AF-A0A838XPL6-F1
#
_entry.id   AF-A0A838XPL6-F1
#
_cell.length_a   1.000
_cell.length_b   1.000
_cell.length_c   1.000
_cell.angle_alpha   90.00
_cell.angle_beta   90.00
_cell.angle_gamma   90.00
#
_symmetry.space_group_name_H-M   'P 1'
#
loop_
_entity.id
_entity.type
_entity.pdbx_description
1 polymer ?
#
loop_
_entity_poly.entity_id
_entity_poly.type
_entity_poly.pdbx_seq_one_letter_code
_entity_poly.pdbx_strand_id
1 'polypeptide(L)'
;MSLHPKFSGMVNPDDKRLSVVLDQTHVIAPQSVPVVDKATGQTRYVQKYGDTVENTGATVYAPPTDCGGAFMSARFQPNNNCYNYSCDIATNSFAQPGRASGIFLDFPPTGEAVVDGAKADGLQWLGTDYPVNWLKVGNGHPVALLISPDDTSLGWPGDYHWVRYDQTGGAWSQKDGGDQVTNFDFSGNPITDPATANWTVNQGPTSQSAGADVIVTYDFYGYLIVPHNRVTIL
;
A
#
# COMPACT_ATOMS: atom_id res chain seq x y z
N MET A 1 5.57 -29.89 3.85
CA MET A 1 6.68 -29.69 2.89
C MET A 1 7.13 -28.25 3.07
N SER A 2 8.30 -28.02 3.67
CA SER A 2 8.82 -26.67 3.94
C SER A 2 9.40 -26.10 2.64
N LEU A 3 8.80 -25.04 2.11
CA LEU A 3 9.30 -24.32 0.93
C LEU A 3 10.31 -23.27 1.41
N HIS A 4 11.60 -23.59 1.35
CA HIS A 4 12.64 -22.58 1.46
C HIS A 4 12.86 -21.91 0.10
N PRO A 5 13.01 -20.57 0.04
CA PRO A 5 13.31 -19.87 -1.21
C PRO A 5 14.68 -20.33 -1.75
N LYS A 6 14.69 -20.82 -2.99
CA LYS A 6 15.93 -21.10 -3.72
C LYS A 6 16.44 -19.79 -4.31
N PHE A 7 17.46 -19.20 -3.69
CA PHE A 7 18.31 -18.22 -4.40
C PHE A 7 19.15 -18.99 -5.43
N SER A 8 18.86 -18.84 -6.72
CA SER A 8 19.60 -19.48 -7.80
C SER A 8 20.84 -18.64 -8.16
N GLY A 9 21.86 -18.69 -7.30
CA GLY A 9 23.24 -18.43 -7.70
C GLY A 9 23.93 -19.78 -7.84
N MET A 10 24.42 -20.14 -9.03
CA MET A 10 25.25 -21.34 -9.19
C MET A 10 26.62 -21.08 -8.56
N VAL A 11 26.74 -21.34 -7.27
CA VAL A 11 28.05 -21.42 -6.61
C VAL A 11 28.47 -22.88 -6.54
N ASN A 12 29.72 -23.16 -6.89
CA ASN A 12 30.28 -24.50 -6.79
C ASN A 12 30.27 -24.96 -5.31
N PRO A 13 29.79 -26.18 -4.98
CA PRO A 13 29.69 -26.67 -3.60
C PRO A 13 30.97 -26.57 -2.77
N ASP A 14 32.14 -26.58 -3.42
CA ASP A 14 33.45 -26.57 -2.76
C ASP A 14 34.11 -25.17 -2.70
N ASP A 15 33.47 -24.13 -3.22
CA ASP A 15 34.00 -22.76 -3.17
C ASP A 15 33.74 -22.12 -1.80
N LYS A 16 34.70 -22.28 -0.88
CA LYS A 16 34.67 -21.73 0.48
C LYS A 16 34.60 -20.19 0.55
N ARG A 17 34.79 -19.46 -0.57
CA ARG A 17 34.66 -17.99 -0.60
C ARG A 17 33.25 -17.52 -0.90
N LEU A 18 32.45 -18.35 -1.59
CA LEU A 18 31.09 -18.04 -2.04
C LEU A 18 30.04 -19.00 -1.45
N SER A 19 30.47 -20.00 -0.67
CA SER A 19 29.57 -20.92 0.03
C SER A 19 28.60 -20.12 0.89
N VAL A 20 27.30 -20.33 0.68
CA VAL A 20 26.25 -19.72 1.49
C VAL A 20 26.41 -20.22 2.93
N VAL A 21 26.88 -19.35 3.82
CA VAL A 21 26.83 -19.60 5.26
C VAL A 21 25.39 -19.39 5.69
N LEU A 22 24.64 -20.48 5.84
CA LEU A 22 23.31 -20.45 6.46
C LEU A 22 23.48 -20.27 7.98
N ASP A 23 23.87 -19.08 8.39
CA ASP A 23 23.83 -18.66 9.77
C ASP A 23 22.42 -18.16 10.10
N GLN A 24 21.71 -18.86 10.98
CA GLN A 24 20.38 -18.46 11.43
C GLN A 24 20.37 -17.14 12.22
N THR A 25 21.54 -16.61 12.62
CA THR A 25 21.67 -15.26 13.18
C THR A 25 21.76 -14.16 12.11
N HIS A 26 21.92 -14.53 10.84
CA HIS A 26 22.00 -13.64 9.68
C HIS A 26 20.89 -13.97 8.66
N VAL A 27 19.65 -14.17 9.12
CA VAL A 27 18.49 -14.24 8.22
C VAL A 27 18.31 -12.86 7.59
N ILE A 28 18.82 -12.71 6.37
CA ILE A 28 18.53 -11.57 5.51
C ILE A 28 17.04 -11.64 5.18
N ALA A 29 16.32 -10.52 5.32
CA ALA A 29 14.90 -10.39 5.03
C ALA A 29 14.51 -11.06 3.69
N PRO A 30 13.26 -11.55 3.53
CA PRO A 30 12.09 -11.27 4.35
C PRO A 30 11.87 -12.20 5.57
N GLN A 31 11.23 -11.66 6.60
CA GLN A 31 10.54 -12.44 7.63
C GLN A 31 9.16 -12.87 7.09
N SER A 32 8.78 -14.13 7.31
CA SER A 32 7.44 -14.63 6.96
C SER A 32 6.49 -14.49 8.15
N VAL A 33 5.48 -13.64 8.01
CA VAL A 33 4.44 -13.39 9.03
C VAL A 33 3.25 -14.30 8.75
N PRO A 34 2.90 -15.24 9.66
CA PRO A 34 1.74 -16.10 9.48
C PRO A 34 0.44 -15.34 9.77
N VAL A 35 -0.52 -15.46 8.86
CA VAL A 35 -1.87 -14.89 8.96
C VAL A 35 -2.87 -15.99 8.67
N VAL A 36 -3.86 -16.18 9.55
CA VAL A 36 -4.95 -17.12 9.30
C VAL A 36 -6.00 -16.43 8.43
N ASP A 37 -6.20 -16.96 7.23
CA ASP A 37 -7.28 -16.56 6.34
C ASP A 37 -8.63 -16.93 6.96
N LYS A 38 -9.48 -15.94 7.21
CA LYS A 38 -10.80 -16.12 7.81
C LYS A 38 -11.77 -16.88 6.90
N ALA A 39 -11.62 -16.79 5.59
CA ALA A 39 -12.51 -17.45 4.65
C ALA A 39 -12.21 -18.96 4.55
N THR A 40 -10.93 -19.33 4.57
CA THR A 40 -10.50 -20.72 4.34
C THR A 40 -9.99 -21.45 5.58
N GLY A 41 -9.68 -20.72 6.66
CA GLY A 41 -9.00 -21.24 7.84
C GLY A 41 -7.52 -21.58 7.63
N GLN A 42 -6.98 -21.37 6.43
CA GLN A 42 -5.59 -21.70 6.10
C GLN A 42 -4.63 -20.61 6.57
N THR A 43 -3.43 -21.02 7.01
CA THR A 43 -2.35 -20.07 7.28
C THR A 43 -1.69 -19.64 5.97
N ARG A 44 -1.73 -18.34 5.67
CA ARG A 44 -0.97 -17.70 4.60
C ARG A 44 0.23 -16.97 5.21
N TYR A 45 1.35 -16.94 4.48
CA TYR A 45 2.59 -16.31 4.95
C TYR A 45 2.86 -15.04 4.16
N VAL A 46 2.82 -13.89 4.85
CA VAL A 46 3.08 -12.57 4.28
C VAL A 46 4.56 -12.23 4.46
N GLN A 47 5.21 -11.76 3.39
CA GLN A 47 6.63 -11.40 3.45
C GLN A 47 6.80 -9.97 3.99
N LYS A 48 7.66 -9.82 4.99
CA LYS A 48 7.99 -8.54 5.62
C LYS A 48 9.49 -8.27 5.52
N TYR A 49 9.88 -7.14 4.95
CA TYR A 49 11.25 -6.81 4.55
C TYR A 49 12.00 -5.88 5.52
N GLY A 50 11.36 -5.51 6.62
CA GLY A 50 11.91 -4.66 7.68
C GLY A 50 10.95 -4.52 8.85
N ASP A 51 11.34 -3.80 9.89
CA ASP A 51 10.46 -3.50 11.01
C ASP A 51 9.32 -2.57 10.59
N THR A 52 8.20 -2.61 11.31
CA THR A 52 7.13 -1.63 11.07
C THR A 52 7.59 -0.29 11.65
N VAL A 53 7.45 0.78 10.87
CA VAL A 53 7.67 2.16 11.33
C VAL A 53 6.36 2.92 11.17
N GLU A 54 5.89 3.52 12.25
CA GLU A 54 4.65 4.30 12.28
C GLU A 54 4.96 5.71 12.78
N ASN A 55 4.30 6.72 12.23
CA ASN A 55 4.29 8.05 12.82
C ASN A 55 3.13 8.14 13.82
N THR A 56 3.43 8.63 15.03
CA THR A 56 2.43 8.79 16.10
C THR A 56 2.00 10.25 16.29
N GLY A 57 2.59 11.17 15.51
CA GLY A 57 2.33 12.61 15.54
C GLY A 57 1.22 13.05 14.60
N ALA A 58 1.10 14.37 14.39
CA ALA A 58 0.22 14.89 13.35
C ALA A 58 0.77 14.49 11.97
N THR A 59 -0.11 14.08 11.07
CA THR A 59 0.25 13.74 9.69
C THR A 59 0.74 14.99 8.97
N VAL A 60 1.93 14.92 8.39
CA VAL A 60 2.58 16.03 7.69
C VAL A 60 3.07 15.54 6.35
N TYR A 61 2.93 16.39 5.32
CA TYR A 61 3.59 16.13 4.04
C TYR A 61 5.10 16.35 4.19
N ALA A 62 5.83 15.30 4.58
CA ALA A 62 7.28 15.33 4.75
C ALA A 62 7.94 14.06 4.19
N PRO A 63 7.81 13.77 2.87
CA PRO A 63 8.27 12.50 2.29
C PRO A 63 9.69 12.05 2.68
N PRO A 64 10.71 12.93 2.78
CA PRO A 64 12.06 12.50 3.14
C PRO A 64 12.19 11.93 4.55
N THR A 65 11.31 12.30 5.46
CA THR A 65 11.38 11.95 6.89
C THR A 65 10.19 11.11 7.37
N ASP A 66 9.13 11.02 6.57
CA ASP A 66 7.91 10.29 6.88
C ASP A 66 8.21 8.80 7.13
N CYS A 67 7.84 8.29 8.31
CA CYS A 67 8.15 6.94 8.79
C CYS A 67 9.65 6.64 8.71
N GLY A 68 10.50 7.60 9.10
CA GLY A 68 11.95 7.50 9.00
C GLY A 68 12.47 7.48 7.57
N GLY A 69 11.69 8.00 6.61
CA GLY A 69 12.01 8.00 5.17
C GLY A 69 11.70 6.68 4.47
N ALA A 70 10.96 5.76 5.11
CA ALA A 70 10.69 4.43 4.56
C ALA A 70 9.90 4.47 3.24
N PHE A 71 9.08 5.48 3.01
CA PHE A 71 8.32 5.65 1.77
C PHE A 71 9.16 6.10 0.58
N MET A 72 10.33 6.69 0.82
CA MET A 72 11.21 7.26 -0.22
C MET A 72 12.55 6.52 -0.37
N SER A 73 12.91 5.69 0.62
CA SER A 73 14.16 4.91 0.60
C SER A 73 14.05 3.74 -0.38
N ALA A 74 15.00 3.62 -1.31
CA ALA A 74 15.05 2.50 -2.27
C ALA A 74 15.03 1.11 -1.61
N ARG A 75 15.45 1.00 -0.34
CA ARG A 75 15.40 -0.25 0.44
C ARG A 75 13.98 -0.68 0.81
N PHE A 76 13.09 0.29 1.06
CA PHE A 76 11.79 0.07 1.70
C PHE A 76 10.62 0.49 0.80
N GLN A 77 10.83 1.46 -0.09
CA GLN A 77 9.84 2.01 -1.02
C GLN A 77 9.09 0.94 -1.84
N PRO A 78 9.73 -0.13 -2.36
CA PRO A 78 8.98 -1.17 -3.10
C PRO A 78 8.01 -1.98 -2.24
N ASN A 79 8.19 -1.96 -0.92
CA ASN A 79 7.43 -2.77 0.04
C ASN A 79 6.43 -1.95 0.86
N ASN A 80 6.28 -0.66 0.57
CA ASN A 80 5.30 0.21 1.21
C ASN A 80 4.51 0.89 0.11
N ASN A 81 3.23 0.58 -0.02
CA ASN A 81 2.38 1.05 -1.12
C ASN A 81 1.50 2.25 -0.73
N CYS A 82 0.51 2.59 -1.56
CA CYS A 82 -0.48 3.62 -1.29
C CYS A 82 -1.20 3.42 0.05
N TYR A 83 -1.57 2.18 0.40
CA TYR A 83 -2.28 1.89 1.64
C TYR A 83 -1.39 2.09 2.88
N ASN A 84 -0.14 1.64 2.82
CA ASN A 84 0.87 1.92 3.85
C ASN A 84 1.04 3.43 4.08
N TYR A 85 1.26 4.16 2.98
CA TYR A 85 1.45 5.60 3.01
C TYR A 85 0.23 6.31 3.60
N SER A 86 -0.97 5.99 3.11
CA SER A 86 -2.21 6.59 3.57
C SER A 86 -2.53 6.27 5.02
N CYS A 87 -2.13 5.11 5.54
CA CYS A 87 -2.26 4.81 6.97
C CYS A 87 -1.16 5.47 7.83
N ASP A 88 -0.15 6.08 7.23
CA ASP A 88 1.04 6.62 7.90
C ASP A 88 1.82 5.54 8.67
N ILE A 89 1.87 4.34 8.08
CA ILE A 89 2.49 3.13 8.65
C ILE A 89 3.27 2.39 7.55
N ALA A 90 4.59 2.44 7.62
CA ALA A 90 5.49 1.65 6.78
C ALA A 90 5.68 0.25 7.36
N THR A 91 4.85 -0.71 6.94
CA THR A 91 4.93 -2.10 7.42
C THR A 91 6.09 -2.88 6.80
N ASN A 92 6.61 -2.42 5.67
CA ASN A 92 7.56 -3.14 4.84
C ASN A 92 7.05 -4.51 4.35
N SER A 93 5.74 -4.68 4.15
CA SER A 93 5.10 -5.93 3.73
C SER A 93 4.16 -5.82 2.52
N PHE A 94 4.11 -4.64 1.89
CA PHE A 94 3.14 -4.27 0.85
C PHE A 94 1.72 -4.51 1.35
N ALA A 95 1.30 -3.65 2.29
CA ALA A 95 0.09 -3.91 3.06
C ALA A 95 -1.17 -3.96 2.19
N GLN A 96 -2.14 -4.77 2.59
CA GLN A 96 -3.45 -4.78 1.96
C GLN A 96 -4.54 -4.60 3.01
N PRO A 97 -5.63 -3.89 2.68
CA PRO A 97 -6.78 -3.73 3.55
C PRO A 97 -7.30 -5.08 4.06
N GLY A 98 -7.34 -5.23 5.38
CA GLY A 98 -7.88 -6.38 6.09
C GLY A 98 -6.90 -7.54 6.27
N ARG A 99 -5.72 -7.51 5.66
CA ARG A 99 -4.79 -8.64 5.66
C ARG A 99 -4.23 -8.92 7.06
N ALA A 100 -3.95 -7.90 7.86
CA ALA A 100 -3.57 -8.09 9.27
C ALA A 100 -4.67 -8.81 10.06
N SER A 101 -5.92 -8.56 9.67
CA SER A 101 -7.13 -9.15 10.23
C SER A 101 -7.58 -10.45 9.56
N GLY A 102 -6.74 -11.05 8.70
CA GLY A 102 -7.04 -12.33 8.04
C GLY A 102 -8.04 -12.27 6.90
N ILE A 103 -8.33 -11.08 6.37
CA ILE A 103 -9.15 -10.87 5.18
C ILE A 103 -8.20 -10.72 3.99
N PHE A 104 -8.36 -11.59 2.99
CA PHE A 104 -7.61 -11.50 1.73
C PHE A 104 -8.58 -11.08 0.63
N LEU A 105 -8.31 -9.93 0.03
CA LEU A 105 -9.13 -9.41 -1.06
C LEU A 105 -9.04 -10.33 -2.29
N ASP A 106 -10.18 -10.58 -2.92
CA ASP A 106 -10.25 -11.15 -4.26
C ASP A 106 -9.88 -10.08 -5.29
N PHE A 107 -9.40 -10.53 -6.46
CA PHE A 107 -9.10 -9.68 -7.60
C PHE A 107 -10.07 -10.01 -8.76
N PRO A 108 -10.72 -9.01 -9.38
CA PRO A 108 -10.60 -7.57 -9.11
C PRO A 108 -11.18 -7.12 -7.75
N PRO A 109 -10.54 -6.14 -7.08
CA PRO A 109 -11.04 -5.63 -5.81
C PRO A 109 -12.29 -4.77 -6.02
N THR A 110 -13.32 -4.98 -5.22
CA THR A 110 -14.46 -4.06 -5.14
C THR A 110 -14.23 -3.02 -4.06
N GLY A 111 -14.77 -1.81 -4.25
CA GLY A 111 -14.67 -0.77 -3.22
C GLY A 111 -15.27 -1.18 -1.88
N GLU A 112 -16.36 -1.99 -1.89
CA GLU A 112 -16.96 -2.52 -0.67
C GLU A 112 -16.00 -3.46 0.07
N ALA A 113 -15.40 -4.42 -0.63
CA ALA A 113 -14.45 -5.35 -0.03
C ALA A 113 -13.21 -4.63 0.51
N VAL A 114 -12.71 -3.63 -0.22
CA VAL A 114 -11.58 -2.80 0.20
C VAL A 114 -11.93 -2.00 1.47
N VAL A 115 -13.11 -1.39 1.53
CA VAL A 115 -13.58 -0.65 2.71
C VAL A 115 -13.76 -1.59 3.91
N ASP A 116 -14.33 -2.77 3.71
CA ASP A 116 -14.53 -3.73 4.80
C ASP A 116 -13.22 -4.30 5.33
N GLY A 117 -12.24 -4.54 4.45
CA GLY A 117 -10.87 -4.84 4.87
C GLY A 117 -10.26 -3.69 5.67
N ALA A 118 -10.36 -2.46 5.19
CA ALA A 118 -9.84 -1.28 5.88
C ALA A 118 -10.48 -1.05 7.26
N LYS A 119 -11.79 -1.28 7.38
CA LYS A 119 -12.49 -1.23 8.67
C LYS A 119 -12.00 -2.31 9.63
N ALA A 120 -11.74 -3.51 9.13
CA ALA A 120 -11.19 -4.59 9.95
C ALA A 120 -9.79 -4.26 10.49
N ASP A 121 -9.02 -3.44 9.77
CA ASP A 121 -7.72 -2.92 10.22
C ASP A 121 -7.85 -1.69 11.16
N GLY A 122 -9.05 -1.11 11.30
CA GLY A 122 -9.36 -0.04 12.26
C GLY A 122 -9.76 1.31 11.66
N LEU A 123 -9.78 1.45 10.32
CA LEU A 123 -10.26 2.67 9.67
C LEU A 123 -11.78 2.83 9.86
N GLN A 124 -12.28 4.06 9.77
CA GLN A 124 -13.70 4.35 9.93
C GLN A 124 -14.26 5.05 8.69
N TRP A 125 -15.38 4.55 8.18
CA TRP A 125 -16.05 5.12 7.01
C TRP A 125 -16.63 6.51 7.31
N LEU A 126 -16.36 7.47 6.43
CA LEU A 126 -16.88 8.84 6.54
C LEU A 126 -17.98 9.16 5.53
N GLY A 127 -18.11 8.36 4.46
CA GLY A 127 -19.04 8.63 3.37
C GLY A 127 -18.36 9.22 2.14
N THR A 128 -19.16 9.73 1.23
CA THR A 128 -18.71 10.31 -0.05
C THR A 128 -18.58 11.83 -0.01
N ASP A 129 -19.14 12.48 1.01
CA ASP A 129 -19.07 13.93 1.18
C ASP A 129 -17.66 14.35 1.61
N TYR A 130 -17.20 15.50 1.10
CA TYR A 130 -15.88 16.02 1.44
C TYR A 130 -15.73 16.18 2.96
N PRO A 131 -14.66 15.63 3.59
CA PRO A 131 -14.62 15.39 5.03
C PRO A 131 -14.20 16.62 5.84
N VAL A 132 -14.84 17.78 5.61
CA VAL A 132 -14.49 19.09 6.20
C VAL A 132 -14.35 19.06 7.72
N ASN A 133 -15.21 18.28 8.40
CA ASN A 133 -15.21 18.17 9.85
C ASN A 133 -14.06 17.33 10.41
N TRP A 134 -13.37 16.58 9.55
CA TRP A 134 -12.31 15.65 9.93
C TRP A 134 -10.91 16.17 9.57
N LEU A 135 -10.81 17.18 8.71
CA LEU A 135 -9.53 17.76 8.28
C LEU A 135 -8.67 18.32 9.43
N LYS A 136 -9.28 18.65 10.57
CA LYS A 136 -8.62 19.26 11.74
C LYS A 136 -8.67 18.42 13.00
N VAL A 137 -9.05 17.14 12.88
CA VAL A 137 -9.20 16.26 14.02
C VAL A 137 -7.82 15.78 14.50
N GLY A 138 -7.43 16.09 15.74
CA GLY A 138 -6.07 15.79 16.22
C GLY A 138 -5.78 14.32 16.55
N ASN A 139 -6.73 13.40 16.38
CA ASN A 139 -6.59 11.98 16.72
C ASN A 139 -6.70 11.02 15.51
N GLY A 140 -6.49 11.55 14.31
CA GLY A 140 -6.53 10.79 13.06
C GLY A 140 -6.48 11.70 11.85
N HIS A 141 -6.31 11.12 10.67
CA HIS A 141 -6.32 11.86 9.41
C HIS A 141 -7.27 11.22 8.40
N PRO A 142 -7.96 12.03 7.57
CA PRO A 142 -8.74 11.53 6.46
C PRO A 142 -7.88 10.86 5.39
N VAL A 143 -8.46 9.85 4.76
CA VAL A 143 -7.96 9.22 3.54
C VAL A 143 -9.10 9.08 2.52
N ALA A 144 -8.79 9.07 1.24
CA ALA A 144 -9.73 8.77 0.17
C ALA A 144 -9.38 7.43 -0.48
N LEU A 145 -10.39 6.64 -0.79
CA LEU A 145 -10.30 5.43 -1.57
C LEU A 145 -10.77 5.69 -2.99
N LEU A 146 -9.98 5.23 -3.96
CA LEU A 146 -10.36 5.17 -5.36
C LEU A 146 -10.26 3.74 -5.87
N ILE A 147 -11.10 3.39 -6.84
CA ILE A 147 -11.18 2.05 -7.42
C ILE A 147 -11.04 2.14 -8.93
N SER A 148 -10.18 1.32 -9.49
CA SER A 148 -10.14 1.07 -10.92
C SER A 148 -10.74 -0.32 -11.20
N PRO A 149 -11.85 -0.41 -11.94
CA PRO A 149 -12.41 -1.71 -12.33
C PRO A 149 -11.44 -2.47 -13.24
N ASP A 150 -11.63 -3.79 -13.39
CA ASP A 150 -10.88 -4.55 -14.38
C ASP A 150 -11.24 -4.14 -15.81
N ASP A 151 -10.26 -4.26 -16.70
CA ASP A 151 -10.46 -4.13 -18.14
C ASP A 151 -9.74 -5.28 -18.84
N THR A 152 -10.49 -6.35 -19.07
CA THR A 152 -9.99 -7.54 -19.76
C THR A 152 -9.53 -7.27 -21.20
N SER A 153 -10.02 -6.20 -21.84
CA SER A 153 -9.57 -5.81 -23.19
C SER A 153 -8.14 -5.25 -23.19
N LEU A 154 -7.71 -4.71 -22.06
CA LEU A 154 -6.36 -4.17 -21.83
C LEU A 154 -5.48 -5.11 -20.99
N GLY A 155 -6.03 -6.23 -20.51
CA GLY A 155 -5.36 -7.11 -19.55
C GLY A 155 -5.17 -6.47 -18.17
N TRP A 156 -5.98 -5.47 -17.83
CA TRP A 156 -5.95 -4.79 -16.54
C TRP A 156 -6.78 -5.57 -15.51
N PRO A 157 -6.19 -6.02 -14.39
CA PRO A 157 -6.87 -6.90 -13.43
C PRO A 157 -7.78 -6.15 -12.44
N GLY A 158 -7.90 -4.83 -12.56
CA GLY A 158 -8.50 -3.97 -11.54
C GLY A 158 -7.51 -3.66 -10.42
N ASP A 159 -7.70 -2.50 -9.78
CA ASP A 159 -6.85 -2.03 -8.69
C ASP A 159 -7.60 -1.04 -7.78
N TYR A 160 -6.96 -0.64 -6.69
CA TYR A 160 -7.42 0.46 -5.84
C TYR A 160 -6.27 1.39 -5.48
N HIS A 161 -6.60 2.64 -5.17
CA HIS A 161 -5.64 3.66 -4.80
C HIS A 161 -6.08 4.40 -3.54
N TRP A 162 -5.11 4.85 -2.75
CA TRP A 162 -5.36 5.57 -1.51
C TRP A 162 -4.65 6.93 -1.51
N VAL A 163 -5.34 7.93 -0.99
CA VAL A 163 -4.85 9.32 -0.91
C VAL A 163 -4.99 9.78 0.54
N ARG A 164 -3.95 10.39 1.09
CA ARG A 164 -3.89 10.86 2.48
C ARG A 164 -4.13 12.36 2.56
N TYR A 165 -4.82 12.83 3.59
CA TYR A 165 -4.82 14.24 3.93
C TYR A 165 -3.72 14.55 4.94
N ASP A 166 -2.76 15.40 4.55
CA ASP A 166 -1.70 15.87 5.42
C ASP A 166 -2.17 17.09 6.22
N GLN A 167 -2.46 16.86 7.49
CA GLN A 167 -3.04 17.85 8.40
C GLN A 167 -2.16 19.09 8.55
N THR A 168 -0.84 18.89 8.61
CA THR A 168 0.13 19.98 8.62
C THR A 168 0.53 20.31 7.20
N GLY A 169 -0.09 21.34 6.65
CA GLY A 169 0.08 21.76 5.24
C GLY A 169 -1.27 21.94 4.53
N GLY A 170 -2.29 21.19 4.97
CA GLY A 170 -3.65 21.32 4.45
C GLY A 170 -3.76 20.87 2.99
N ALA A 171 -3.10 19.77 2.66
CA ALA A 171 -3.02 19.24 1.30
C ALA A 171 -3.29 17.73 1.29
N TRP A 172 -3.76 17.23 0.16
CA TRP A 172 -3.83 15.80 -0.08
C TRP A 172 -2.56 15.32 -0.79
N SER A 173 -2.13 14.11 -0.48
CA SER A 173 -0.97 13.47 -1.07
C SER A 173 -1.18 11.99 -1.28
N GLN A 174 -0.39 11.42 -2.19
CA GLN A 174 -0.52 10.06 -2.64
C GLN A 174 0.84 9.43 -2.90
N LYS A 175 0.82 8.11 -3.00
CA LYS A 175 1.96 7.31 -3.43
C LYS A 175 1.48 6.27 -4.43
N ASP A 176 1.93 6.38 -5.67
CA ASP A 176 1.59 5.42 -6.72
C ASP A 176 2.55 4.23 -6.69
N GLY A 177 2.10 3.09 -6.17
CA GLY A 177 2.88 1.85 -6.10
C GLY A 177 4.34 2.06 -5.67
N GLY A 178 5.28 1.82 -6.57
CA GLY A 178 6.73 1.96 -6.36
C GLY A 178 7.27 3.39 -6.47
N ASP A 179 6.49 4.38 -6.92
CA ASP A 179 6.96 5.74 -7.18
C ASP A 179 7.15 6.58 -5.91
N GLN A 180 7.63 7.80 -6.11
CA GLN A 180 7.82 8.76 -5.04
C GLN A 180 6.46 9.29 -4.53
N VAL A 181 6.41 9.59 -3.23
CA VAL A 181 5.28 10.29 -2.64
C VAL A 181 5.16 11.68 -3.28
N THR A 182 3.93 12.09 -3.60
CA THR A 182 3.63 13.37 -4.24
C THR A 182 2.33 13.96 -3.72
N ASN A 183 2.19 15.29 -3.76
CA ASN A 183 0.93 16.00 -3.52
C ASN A 183 0.21 16.40 -4.82
N PHE A 184 0.57 15.76 -5.93
CA PHE A 184 -0.03 15.93 -7.24
C PHE A 184 -0.89 14.73 -7.66
N ASP A 185 -1.94 15.02 -8.42
CA ASP A 185 -2.74 14.05 -9.13
C ASP A 185 -1.97 13.48 -10.35
N PHE A 186 -2.55 12.56 -11.11
CA PHE A 186 -1.87 11.92 -12.24
C PHE A 186 -1.66 12.84 -13.45
N SER A 187 -2.24 14.04 -13.43
CA SER A 187 -1.97 15.10 -14.40
C SER A 187 -0.95 16.14 -13.90
N GLY A 188 -0.37 15.96 -12.71
CA GLY A 188 0.61 16.88 -12.13
C GLY A 188 -0.01 18.11 -11.46
N ASN A 189 -1.32 18.13 -11.19
CA ASN A 189 -1.98 19.24 -10.50
C ASN A 189 -2.06 18.97 -8.99
N PRO A 190 -1.97 20.00 -8.12
CA PRO A 190 -2.15 19.83 -6.69
C PRO A 190 -3.50 19.20 -6.34
N ILE A 191 -3.52 18.22 -5.44
CA ILE A 191 -4.76 17.55 -5.04
C ILE A 191 -5.47 18.40 -3.99
N THR A 192 -6.56 19.06 -4.38
CA THR A 192 -7.41 19.83 -3.46
C THR A 192 -8.58 19.01 -2.92
N ASP A 193 -9.16 18.16 -3.76
CA ASP A 193 -10.26 17.25 -3.41
C ASP A 193 -10.09 15.95 -4.24
N PRO A 194 -9.77 14.81 -3.60
CA PRO A 194 -9.61 13.54 -4.29
C PRO A 194 -10.82 13.12 -5.12
N ALA A 195 -12.04 13.56 -4.78
CA ALA A 195 -13.24 13.23 -5.53
C ALA A 195 -13.33 13.92 -6.91
N THR A 196 -12.52 14.95 -7.15
CA THR A 196 -12.55 15.75 -8.38
C THR A 196 -11.19 15.91 -9.07
N ALA A 197 -10.11 15.40 -8.46
CA ALA A 197 -8.77 15.38 -9.04
C ALA A 197 -8.66 14.39 -10.22
N ASN A 198 -7.60 14.52 -11.03
CA ASN A 198 -7.39 13.62 -12.16
C ASN A 198 -6.66 12.34 -11.74
N TRP A 199 -7.35 11.21 -11.88
CA TRP A 199 -6.81 9.88 -11.59
C TRP A 199 -6.76 8.98 -12.82
N THR A 200 -6.58 9.58 -14.00
CA THR A 200 -6.31 8.84 -15.23
C THR A 200 -4.81 8.83 -15.48
N VAL A 201 -4.25 7.64 -15.61
CA VAL A 201 -2.82 7.41 -15.83
C VAL A 201 -2.61 6.51 -17.04
N ASN A 202 -1.61 6.85 -17.86
CA ASN A 202 -1.12 5.96 -18.89
C ASN A 202 -0.02 5.08 -18.29
N GLN A 203 -0.32 3.80 -18.08
CA GLN A 203 0.61 2.79 -17.55
C GLN A 203 1.62 2.31 -18.61
N GLY A 204 1.53 2.83 -19.84
CA GLY A 204 2.27 2.36 -21.00
C GLY A 204 1.78 0.98 -21.47
N PRO A 205 2.49 0.35 -22.41
CA PRO A 205 2.14 -0.96 -22.89
C PRO A 205 2.51 -2.03 -21.87
N THR A 206 1.59 -2.95 -21.62
CA THR A 206 1.83 -4.16 -20.82
C THR A 206 2.13 -5.35 -21.73
N SER A 207 2.61 -6.44 -21.15
CA SER A 207 2.76 -7.71 -21.88
C SER A 207 1.43 -8.24 -22.45
N GLN A 208 0.30 -7.80 -21.89
CA GLN A 208 -1.04 -8.24 -22.25
C GLN A 208 -1.73 -7.31 -23.25
N SER A 209 -1.31 -6.04 -23.33
CA SER A 209 -1.95 -5.03 -24.19
C SER A 209 -1.50 -5.09 -25.65
N ALA A 210 -0.70 -6.09 -26.04
CA ALA A 210 -0.17 -6.28 -27.40
C ALA A 210 0.50 -5.01 -27.99
N GLY A 211 1.15 -4.22 -27.13
CA GLY A 211 1.83 -2.98 -27.52
C GLY A 211 0.95 -1.74 -27.57
N ALA A 212 -0.34 -1.83 -27.23
CA ALA A 212 -1.18 -0.66 -26.98
C ALA A 212 -0.91 -0.12 -25.57
N ASP A 213 -0.99 1.20 -25.41
CA ASP A 213 -0.93 1.81 -24.08
C ASP A 213 -2.15 1.43 -23.24
N VAL A 214 -1.92 1.09 -21.97
CA VAL A 214 -2.98 0.82 -21.01
C VAL A 214 -3.30 2.11 -20.26
N ILE A 215 -4.44 2.71 -20.59
CA ILE A 215 -4.94 3.91 -19.93
C ILE A 215 -5.94 3.48 -18.86
N VAL A 216 -5.63 3.79 -17.61
CA VAL A 216 -6.41 3.38 -16.44
C VAL A 216 -6.97 4.62 -15.76
N THR A 217 -8.24 4.57 -15.38
CA THR A 217 -8.87 5.58 -14.53
C THR A 217 -9.25 4.96 -13.19
N TYR A 218 -9.00 5.69 -12.11
CA TYR A 218 -9.49 5.36 -10.79
C TYR A 218 -10.65 6.28 -10.44
N ASP A 219 -11.81 5.69 -10.17
CA ASP A 219 -13.00 6.43 -9.75
C ASP A 219 -13.01 6.59 -8.23
N PHE A 220 -13.38 7.77 -7.76
CA PHE A 220 -13.54 8.03 -6.33
C PHE A 220 -14.64 7.14 -5.75
N TYR A 221 -14.32 6.43 -4.67
CA TYR A 221 -15.26 5.58 -3.95
C TYR A 221 -15.77 6.23 -2.65
N GLY A 222 -14.88 6.82 -1.87
CA GLY A 222 -15.28 7.47 -0.62
C GLY A 222 -14.13 7.82 0.31
N TYR A 223 -14.49 8.44 1.43
CA TYR A 223 -13.58 8.87 2.48
C TYR A 223 -13.64 7.95 3.70
N LEU A 224 -12.48 7.76 4.31
CA LEU A 224 -12.31 7.11 5.61
C LEU A 224 -11.44 8.00 6.51
N ILE A 225 -11.45 7.73 7.81
CA ILE A 225 -10.44 8.24 8.75
C ILE A 225 -9.56 7.10 9.22
N VAL A 226 -8.26 7.37 9.29
CA VAL A 226 -7.24 6.56 9.96
C VAL A 226 -7.07 7.13 11.36
N PRO A 227 -7.60 6.49 12.41
CA PRO A 227 -7.40 6.99 13.76
C PRO A 227 -5.99 6.66 14.26
N HIS A 228 -5.27 7.65 14.77
CA HIS A 228 -3.91 7.44 15.28
C HIS A 228 -3.89 6.37 16.38
N ASN A 229 -2.86 5.52 16.36
CA ASN A 229 -2.61 4.46 17.35
C ASN A 229 -3.73 3.41 17.50
N ARG A 230 -4.65 3.31 16.53
CA ARG A 230 -5.77 2.34 16.55
C ARG A 230 -5.89 1.52 15.27
N VAL A 231 -4.89 1.61 14.40
CA VAL A 231 -4.87 0.91 13.12
C VAL A 231 -3.75 -0.12 13.12
N THR A 232 -4.03 -1.31 12.59
CA THR A 232 -3.03 -2.37 12.42
C THR A 232 -3.18 -2.92 11.01
N ILE A 233 -2.14 -2.73 10.19
CA ILE A 233 -2.10 -3.17 8.79
C ILE A 233 -0.92 -4.11 8.54
N LEU A 234 -1.00 -4.93 7.48
CA LEU A 234 0.01 -5.89 7.07
C LEU A 234 -0.06 -6.18 5.57
#